data_AF-A0A9E5G3W0-F1
#
_entry.id   AF-A0A9E5G3W0-F1
#
_cell.length_a   1.000
_cell.length_b   1.000
_cell.length_c   1.000
_cell.angle_alpha   90.00
_cell.angle_beta   90.00
_cell.angle_gamma   90.00
#
_symmetry.space_group_name_H-M   'P 1'
#
loop_
_entity.id
_entity.type
_entity.pdbx_description
1 polymer ?
#
loop_
_entity_poly.entity_id
_entity_poly.type
_entity_poly.pdbx_seq_one_letter_code
_entity_poly.pdbx_strand_id
1 'polypeptide(L)'
;MAFVPWKDRVTSTPHRYKLTEVSADTYDLEAVPGSISEAGTPVNAENLNELIQRDGDDIKDTVVAFTEASTRANIATGESTATLFGKIKKYFTDLKTHAFTTPSAAQGTGTTSVPSDNLLKESSFARVYREATEISGITYPVALGVLCKALVDQNLLNTYMVIGCSAATETKVTGLPVIGAAAQTYGQLIIRVPGTSALRIDIEYTKHTGSGTADIKWIGDLNRGTTPWTVNWKQIIDDSTAQTISAIKTYSVSPLVPTTPSGAS
;
A
#
# COMPACT_ATOMS: atom_id res chain seq x y z
N MET A 1 -10.34 43.89 -16.70
CA MET A 1 -9.79 45.23 -16.98
C MET A 1 -10.47 45.78 -18.22
N ALA A 2 -10.95 47.03 -18.20
CA ALA A 2 -11.50 47.67 -19.39
C ALA A 2 -10.33 48.05 -20.33
N PHE A 3 -10.47 47.77 -21.63
CA PHE A 3 -9.52 48.20 -22.64
C PHE A 3 -9.38 49.72 -22.60
N VAL A 4 -8.17 50.23 -22.39
CA VAL A 4 -7.88 51.67 -22.50
C VAL A 4 -7.50 51.92 -23.97
N PRO A 5 -8.38 52.51 -24.79
CA PRO A 5 -8.08 52.72 -26.19
C PRO A 5 -6.98 53.78 -26.31
N TRP A 6 -5.86 53.40 -26.93
CA TRP A 6 -4.85 54.36 -27.35
C TRP A 6 -5.45 55.28 -28.41
N LYS A 7 -5.40 56.59 -28.18
CA LYS A 7 -5.93 57.59 -29.11
C LYS A 7 -4.81 58.25 -29.89
N ASP A 8 -4.97 58.32 -31.20
CA ASP A 8 -4.07 59.08 -32.05
C ASP A 8 -4.29 60.59 -31.88
N ARG A 9 -3.23 61.38 -32.12
CA ARG A 9 -3.32 62.84 -32.13
C ARG A 9 -3.99 63.30 -33.42
N VAL A 10 -5.02 64.13 -33.29
CA VAL A 10 -5.69 64.75 -34.44
C VAL A 10 -5.28 66.22 -34.56
N THR A 11 -4.81 66.63 -35.74
CA THR A 11 -4.46 68.02 -36.06
C THR A 11 -5.46 68.60 -37.05
N SER A 12 -6.00 69.79 -36.77
CA SER A 12 -6.92 70.45 -37.68
C SER A 12 -6.16 71.18 -38.78
N THR A 13 -6.64 71.07 -40.01
CA THR A 13 -6.09 71.75 -41.20
C THR A 13 -4.57 71.54 -41.38
N PRO A 14 -4.09 70.28 -41.42
CA PRO A 14 -2.69 70.00 -41.69
C PRO A 14 -2.31 70.47 -43.11
N HIS A 15 -1.03 70.78 -43.34
CA HIS A 15 -0.49 71.21 -44.63
C HIS A 15 -1.00 72.56 -45.16
N ARG A 16 -1.20 73.53 -44.28
CA ARG A 16 -1.40 74.93 -44.70
C ARG A 16 -0.06 75.63 -44.88
N TYR A 17 0.00 76.48 -45.91
CA TYR A 17 1.16 77.30 -46.21
C TYR A 17 0.70 78.74 -46.42
N LYS A 18 1.48 79.68 -45.89
CA LYS A 18 1.34 81.10 -46.21
C LYS A 18 2.24 81.39 -47.40
N LEU A 19 1.66 82.01 -48.42
CA LEU A 19 2.38 82.46 -49.59
C LEU A 19 2.74 83.93 -49.41
N THR A 20 4.03 84.26 -49.48
CA THR A 20 4.51 85.64 -49.41
C THR A 20 5.21 85.97 -50.73
N GLU A 21 4.74 86.99 -51.44
CA GLU A 21 5.36 87.43 -52.70
C GLU A 21 6.71 88.09 -52.41
N VAL A 22 7.77 87.57 -53.03
CA VAL A 22 9.13 88.10 -52.89
C VAL A 22 9.45 88.99 -54.09
N SER A 23 8.94 88.62 -55.27
CA SER A 23 8.96 89.42 -56.50
C SER A 23 7.87 88.90 -57.44
N ALA A 24 7.62 89.62 -58.55
CA ALA A 24 6.66 89.18 -59.56
C ALA A 24 6.90 87.72 -59.96
N ASP A 25 5.85 86.90 -59.84
CA ASP A 25 5.82 85.45 -60.11
C ASP A 25 6.76 84.58 -59.25
N THR A 26 7.32 85.09 -58.15
CA THR A 26 8.15 84.33 -57.20
C THR A 26 7.65 84.50 -55.76
N TYR A 27 7.35 83.38 -55.11
CA TYR A 27 6.75 83.35 -53.79
C TYR A 27 7.50 82.42 -52.85
N ASP A 28 7.66 82.86 -51.60
CA ASP A 28 8.09 81.99 -50.50
C ASP A 28 6.88 81.30 -49.89
N LEU A 29 7.04 80.00 -49.59
CA LEU A 29 6.04 79.20 -48.90
C LEU A 29 6.50 78.96 -47.47
N GLU A 30 5.81 79.56 -46.51
CA GLU A 30 6.02 79.29 -45.10
C GLU A 30 4.94 78.32 -44.59
N ALA A 31 5.35 77.19 -44.02
CA ALA A 31 4.39 76.26 -43.43
C ALA A 31 3.69 76.92 -42.22
N VAL A 32 2.37 76.89 -42.21
CA VAL A 32 1.54 77.31 -41.07
C VAL A 32 1.12 76.05 -40.31
N PRO A 33 1.69 75.79 -39.11
CA PRO A 33 1.33 74.61 -38.34
C PRO A 33 -0.16 74.62 -37.99
N GLY A 34 -0.83 73.47 -38.16
CA GLY A 34 -2.20 73.28 -37.71
C GLY A 34 -2.29 73.27 -36.18
N SER A 35 -3.45 73.60 -35.63
CA SER A 35 -3.72 73.44 -34.20
C SER A 35 -4.11 71.99 -33.89
N ILE A 36 -3.68 71.48 -32.74
CA ILE A 36 -4.10 70.16 -32.24
C ILE A 36 -5.56 70.28 -31.81
N SER A 37 -6.46 69.55 -32.47
CA SER A 37 -7.88 69.51 -32.13
C SER A 37 -8.18 68.46 -31.07
N GLU A 38 -7.43 67.35 -31.06
CA GLU A 38 -7.50 66.32 -30.03
C GLU A 38 -6.10 65.85 -29.65
N ALA A 39 -5.79 65.90 -28.35
CA ALA A 39 -4.54 65.38 -27.82
C ALA A 39 -4.57 63.84 -27.86
N GLY A 40 -3.56 63.24 -28.50
CA GLY A 40 -3.36 61.79 -28.44
C GLY A 40 -2.93 61.33 -27.04
N THR A 41 -3.05 60.04 -26.77
CA THR A 41 -2.58 59.45 -25.51
C THR A 41 -1.07 59.66 -25.37
N PRO A 42 -0.57 60.27 -24.28
CA PRO A 42 0.85 60.54 -24.13
C PRO A 42 1.64 59.23 -23.92
N VAL A 43 2.82 59.12 -24.55
CA VAL A 43 3.74 58.00 -24.35
C VAL A 43 4.53 58.26 -23.07
N ASN A 44 3.99 57.84 -21.92
CA ASN A 44 4.63 57.96 -20.61
C ASN A 44 4.55 56.63 -19.84
N ALA A 45 5.31 56.50 -18.75
CA ALA A 45 5.37 55.26 -17.97
C ALA A 45 3.98 54.84 -17.45
N GLU A 46 3.16 55.80 -17.04
CA GLU A 46 1.78 55.57 -16.58
C GLU A 46 0.93 54.87 -17.66
N ASN A 47 0.88 55.43 -18.87
CA ASN A 47 0.08 54.87 -19.96
C ASN A 47 0.70 53.62 -20.60
N LEU A 48 2.04 53.50 -20.61
CA LEU A 48 2.71 52.30 -21.12
C LEU A 48 2.53 51.10 -20.18
N ASN A 49 2.44 51.33 -18.86
CA ASN A 49 2.18 50.27 -17.90
C ASN A 49 0.76 49.68 -18.05
N GLU A 50 -0.20 50.49 -18.52
CA GLU A 50 -1.55 50.02 -18.87
C GLU A 50 -1.58 49.17 -20.16
N LEU A 51 -0.58 49.31 -21.04
CA LEU A 51 -0.47 48.57 -22.29
C LEU A 51 0.12 47.16 -22.11
N ILE A 52 0.88 46.92 -21.02
CA ILE A 52 1.59 45.66 -20.74
C ILE A 52 0.92 44.87 -19.60
N GLN A 53 -0.38 44.63 -19.71
CA GLN A 53 -1.06 43.65 -18.85
C GLN A 53 -1.75 42.58 -19.70
N ARG A 54 -0.95 41.85 -20.48
CA ARG A 54 -1.45 40.61 -21.11
C ARG A 54 -0.67 39.36 -20.75
N ASP A 55 0.55 39.49 -20.22
CA ASP A 55 1.35 38.37 -19.73
C ASP A 55 1.87 38.68 -18.32
N GLY A 56 1.26 38.10 -17.28
CA GLY A 56 1.82 38.11 -15.92
C GLY A 56 1.04 38.82 -14.82
N ASP A 57 -0.30 38.76 -14.79
CA ASP A 57 -1.00 38.92 -13.52
C ASP A 57 -0.58 37.78 -12.57
N ASP A 58 -0.20 38.14 -11.35
CA ASP A 58 0.27 37.19 -10.35
C ASP A 58 -0.87 36.24 -9.96
N ILE A 59 -0.74 34.97 -10.32
CA ILE A 59 -1.76 33.93 -10.08
C ILE A 59 -2.03 33.74 -8.58
N LYS A 60 -1.09 34.15 -7.70
CA LYS A 60 -1.11 33.87 -6.26
C LYS A 60 -2.44 34.22 -5.55
N ASP A 61 -3.10 35.31 -5.96
CA ASP A 61 -4.33 35.81 -5.34
C ASP A 61 -5.55 35.73 -6.28
N THR A 62 -5.37 35.18 -7.49
CA THR A 62 -6.44 35.10 -8.49
C THR A 62 -7.35 33.90 -8.21
N VAL A 63 -8.61 34.16 -7.86
CA VAL A 63 -9.63 33.11 -7.72
C VAL A 63 -10.14 32.71 -9.11
N VAL A 64 -9.82 31.50 -9.55
CA VAL A 64 -10.25 30.96 -10.85
C VAL A 64 -11.30 29.88 -10.64
N ALA A 65 -12.48 30.03 -11.26
CA ALA A 65 -13.45 28.96 -11.35
C ALA A 65 -12.97 27.91 -12.37
N PHE A 66 -13.02 26.62 -12.01
CA PHE A 66 -12.66 25.52 -12.89
C PHE A 66 -13.60 24.33 -12.74
N THR A 67 -13.77 23.60 -13.84
CA THR A 67 -14.50 22.33 -13.88
C THR A 67 -13.52 21.18 -14.05
N GLU A 68 -13.91 19.98 -13.64
CA GLU A 68 -13.09 18.79 -13.89
C GLU A 68 -13.00 18.54 -15.41
N ALA A 69 -11.79 18.23 -15.90
CA ALA A 69 -11.60 17.87 -17.30
C ALA A 69 -12.34 16.57 -17.66
N SER A 70 -12.89 16.49 -18.87
CA SER A 70 -13.61 15.30 -19.34
C SER A 70 -12.71 14.07 -19.51
N THR A 71 -11.41 14.27 -19.81
CA THR A 71 -10.44 13.21 -20.08
C THR A 71 -9.09 13.50 -19.41
N ARG A 72 -8.30 12.45 -19.15
CA ARG A 72 -6.91 12.58 -18.68
C ARG A 72 -6.02 13.03 -19.84
N ALA A 73 -5.39 14.18 -19.66
CA ALA A 73 -4.41 14.70 -20.59
C ALA A 73 -3.26 15.34 -19.81
N ASN A 74 -2.05 15.30 -20.38
CA ASN A 74 -0.92 16.03 -19.83
C ASN A 74 -1.17 17.54 -19.91
N ILE A 75 -0.61 18.26 -18.95
CA ILE A 75 -0.54 19.72 -19.00
C ILE A 75 0.35 20.11 -20.18
N ALA A 76 -0.10 21.09 -20.96
CA ALA A 76 0.66 21.65 -22.06
C ALA A 76 0.90 23.16 -21.87
N THR A 77 1.94 23.69 -22.49
CA THR A 77 2.24 25.13 -22.46
C THR A 77 1.14 25.93 -23.15
N GLY A 78 0.80 27.09 -22.59
CA GLY A 78 -0.21 28.00 -23.14
C GLY A 78 -1.66 27.69 -22.71
N GLU A 79 -1.87 26.69 -21.85
CA GLU A 79 -3.19 26.40 -21.29
C GLU A 79 -3.60 27.43 -20.23
N SER A 80 -4.91 27.70 -20.15
CA SER A 80 -5.46 28.56 -19.10
C SER A 80 -5.32 27.90 -17.72
N THR A 81 -5.17 28.72 -16.67
CA THR A 81 -5.12 28.27 -15.26
C THR A 81 -6.34 27.41 -14.89
N ALA A 82 -7.52 27.72 -15.42
CA ALA A 82 -8.73 26.92 -15.22
C ALA A 82 -8.60 25.51 -15.82
N THR A 83 -8.01 25.40 -17.01
CA THR A 83 -7.78 24.10 -17.69
C THR A 83 -6.75 23.27 -16.91
N LEU A 84 -5.69 23.92 -16.42
CA LEU A 84 -4.65 23.29 -15.59
C LEU A 84 -5.25 22.62 -14.36
N PHE A 85 -6.03 23.37 -13.57
CA PHE A 85 -6.68 22.87 -12.36
C PHE A 85 -7.77 21.83 -12.68
N GLY A 86 -8.47 21.96 -13.80
CA GLY A 86 -9.42 20.95 -14.27
C GLY A 86 -8.76 19.59 -14.55
N LYS A 87 -7.58 19.59 -15.18
CA LYS A 87 -6.78 18.37 -15.41
C LYS A 87 -6.21 17.80 -14.11
N ILE A 88 -5.67 18.64 -13.22
CA ILE A 88 -5.18 18.21 -11.90
C ILE A 88 -6.31 17.56 -11.09
N LYS A 89 -7.48 18.19 -11.05
CA LYS A 89 -8.67 17.61 -10.42
C LYS A 89 -9.02 16.26 -11.05
N LYS A 90 -8.97 16.12 -12.37
CA LYS A 90 -9.23 14.83 -13.05
C LYS A 90 -8.24 13.75 -12.62
N TYR A 91 -6.94 14.07 -12.56
CA TYR A 91 -5.94 13.14 -12.05
C TYR A 91 -6.25 12.70 -10.61
N PHE A 92 -6.63 13.60 -9.71
CA PHE A 92 -6.99 13.25 -8.34
C PHE A 92 -8.31 12.48 -8.21
N THR A 93 -9.36 12.87 -8.93
CA THR A 93 -10.65 12.15 -8.97
C THR A 93 -10.42 10.71 -9.41
N ASP A 94 -9.65 10.52 -10.49
CA ASP A 94 -9.40 9.18 -11.00
C ASP A 94 -8.45 8.39 -10.09
N LEU A 95 -7.45 9.02 -9.46
CA LEU A 95 -6.56 8.34 -8.49
C LEU A 95 -7.30 7.95 -7.21
N LYS A 96 -8.30 8.72 -6.76
CA LYS A 96 -9.08 8.44 -5.55
C LYS A 96 -9.71 7.04 -5.58
N THR A 97 -10.21 6.63 -6.74
CA THR A 97 -10.83 5.31 -6.97
C THR A 97 -9.83 4.15 -6.97
N HIS A 98 -8.55 4.43 -7.21
CA HIS A 98 -7.48 3.43 -7.25
C HIS A 98 -6.64 3.37 -5.98
N ALA A 99 -6.57 4.47 -5.23
CA ALA A 99 -5.65 4.61 -4.12
C ALA A 99 -6.26 4.22 -2.76
N PHE A 100 -7.59 4.34 -2.55
CA PHE A 100 -8.15 4.26 -1.17
C PHE A 100 -9.55 3.66 -0.99
N THR A 101 -10.19 3.01 -1.96
CA THR A 101 -11.64 2.74 -1.85
C THR A 101 -12.09 1.34 -1.44
N THR A 102 -11.29 0.26 -1.57
CA THR A 102 -11.80 -1.08 -1.20
C THR A 102 -10.68 -2.10 -0.96
N PRO A 103 -10.70 -2.85 0.16
CA PRO A 103 -9.89 -4.06 0.31
C PRO A 103 -10.35 -5.09 -0.72
N SER A 104 -9.43 -5.60 -1.55
CA SER A 104 -9.78 -6.67 -2.50
C SER A 104 -9.87 -8.03 -1.80
N ALA A 105 -10.88 -8.82 -2.15
CA ALA A 105 -11.04 -10.22 -1.70
C ALA A 105 -10.22 -11.22 -2.53
N ALA A 106 -9.59 -10.79 -3.63
CA ALA A 106 -8.80 -11.65 -4.52
C ALA A 106 -7.55 -10.92 -5.06
N GLN A 107 -6.49 -11.68 -5.38
CA GLN A 107 -5.33 -11.14 -6.08
C GLN A 107 -5.70 -10.95 -7.56
N GLY A 108 -6.19 -9.75 -7.89
CA GLY A 108 -6.48 -9.36 -9.27
C GLY A 108 -5.30 -8.61 -9.89
N THR A 109 -5.20 -8.63 -11.22
CA THR A 109 -4.30 -7.76 -11.99
C THR A 109 -4.77 -6.29 -12.02
N GLY A 110 -5.87 -5.99 -11.33
CA GLY A 110 -6.48 -4.66 -11.26
C GLY A 110 -5.66 -3.71 -10.39
N THR A 111 -5.27 -2.58 -10.96
CA THR A 111 -4.46 -1.52 -10.34
C THR A 111 -5.27 -0.59 -9.41
N THR A 112 -6.45 -1.02 -8.95
CA THR A 112 -7.45 -0.21 -8.23
C THR A 112 -7.63 -0.57 -6.76
N SER A 113 -6.93 -1.59 -6.26
CA SER A 113 -7.24 -2.18 -4.96
C SER A 113 -5.97 -2.52 -4.19
N VAL A 114 -5.91 -2.11 -2.93
CA VAL A 114 -4.87 -2.57 -2.01
C VAL A 114 -5.19 -4.01 -1.58
N PRO A 115 -4.20 -4.90 -1.47
CA PRO A 115 -4.42 -6.19 -0.85
C PRO A 115 -4.94 -5.95 0.57
N SER A 116 -6.13 -6.47 0.86
CA SER A 116 -6.48 -6.78 2.25
C SER A 116 -5.43 -7.76 2.81
N ASP A 117 -5.45 -8.06 4.10
CA ASP A 117 -4.55 -9.03 4.76
C ASP A 117 -4.46 -10.44 4.10
N ASN A 118 -5.14 -10.65 2.98
CA ASN A 118 -4.93 -11.68 1.96
C ASN A 118 -3.49 -11.86 1.47
N LEU A 119 -2.54 -10.94 1.71
CA LEU A 119 -1.14 -11.20 1.34
C LEU A 119 -0.58 -12.47 2.02
N LEU A 120 -1.09 -12.83 3.20
CA LEU A 120 -0.72 -14.05 3.92
C LEU A 120 -1.68 -15.23 3.67
N LYS A 121 -2.94 -14.97 3.28
CA LYS A 121 -3.95 -16.03 3.07
C LYS A 121 -4.09 -16.48 1.63
N GLU A 122 -3.77 -15.63 0.66
CA GLU A 122 -3.94 -15.89 -0.77
C GLU A 122 -2.60 -15.85 -1.53
N SER A 123 -1.48 -15.94 -0.80
CA SER A 123 -0.16 -16.07 -1.41
C SER A 123 0.01 -17.46 -2.02
N SER A 124 0.56 -17.48 -3.24
CA SER A 124 0.89 -18.71 -3.97
C SER A 124 2.06 -19.49 -3.34
N PHE A 125 2.86 -18.85 -2.48
CA PHE A 125 4.08 -19.42 -1.92
C PHE A 125 3.94 -19.92 -0.48
N ALA A 126 3.07 -19.29 0.32
CA ALA A 126 2.79 -19.70 1.69
C ALA A 126 1.44 -19.14 2.15
N ARG A 127 0.62 -19.95 2.81
CA ARG A 127 -0.69 -19.53 3.37
C ARG A 127 -0.70 -19.67 4.89
N VAL A 128 -1.24 -18.69 5.60
CA VAL A 128 -1.38 -18.71 7.07
C VAL A 128 -2.84 -18.61 7.48
N TYR A 129 -3.33 -19.61 8.22
CA TYR A 129 -4.68 -19.65 8.78
C TYR A 129 -4.67 -19.54 10.30
N ARG A 130 -5.67 -18.86 10.87
CA ARG A 130 -5.82 -18.65 12.32
C ARG A 130 -7.00 -19.41 12.94
N GLU A 131 -7.83 -20.01 12.09
CA GLU A 131 -9.00 -20.80 12.48
C GLU A 131 -9.45 -21.66 11.30
N ALA A 132 -10.07 -22.82 11.57
CA ALA A 132 -10.51 -23.73 10.51
C ALA A 132 -11.54 -23.12 9.57
N THR A 133 -12.41 -22.23 10.07
CA THR A 133 -13.48 -21.56 9.32
C THR A 133 -12.97 -20.52 8.30
N GLU A 134 -11.69 -20.16 8.36
CA GLU A 134 -11.05 -19.36 7.30
C GLU A 134 -10.84 -20.19 6.01
N ILE A 135 -10.93 -21.52 6.08
CA ILE A 135 -10.92 -22.39 4.90
C ILE A 135 -12.34 -22.52 4.37
N SER A 136 -12.53 -22.16 3.10
CA SER A 136 -13.82 -22.29 2.42
C SER A 136 -14.35 -23.73 2.51
N GLY A 137 -15.59 -23.88 2.98
CA GLY A 137 -16.27 -25.18 3.10
C GLY A 137 -16.01 -25.94 4.40
N ILE A 138 -15.19 -25.41 5.31
CA ILE A 138 -14.97 -26.03 6.63
C ILE A 138 -15.85 -25.38 7.69
N THR A 139 -16.60 -26.23 8.41
CA THR A 139 -17.39 -25.84 9.57
C THR A 139 -16.94 -26.63 10.80
N TYR A 140 -17.14 -26.04 11.98
CA TYR A 140 -16.91 -26.74 13.23
C TYR A 140 -18.14 -27.57 13.64
N PRO A 141 -17.97 -28.74 14.29
CA PRO A 141 -16.69 -29.39 14.57
C PRO A 141 -16.12 -30.10 13.33
N VAL A 142 -14.79 -30.17 13.21
CA VAL A 142 -14.08 -30.78 12.08
C VAL A 142 -13.10 -31.84 12.56
N ALA A 143 -13.01 -32.97 11.86
CA ALA A 143 -11.98 -33.97 12.13
C ALA A 143 -10.60 -33.47 11.67
N LEU A 144 -9.57 -33.67 12.48
CA LEU A 144 -8.23 -33.16 12.20
C LEU A 144 -7.68 -33.64 10.85
N GLY A 145 -7.96 -34.89 10.46
CA GLY A 145 -7.60 -35.43 9.15
C GLY A 145 -8.27 -34.69 7.98
N VAL A 146 -9.54 -34.34 8.13
CA VAL A 146 -10.31 -33.57 7.13
C VAL A 146 -9.77 -32.15 7.05
N LEU A 147 -9.46 -31.53 8.20
CA LEU A 147 -8.85 -30.20 8.26
C LEU A 147 -7.48 -30.16 7.57
N CYS A 148 -6.61 -31.14 7.86
CA CYS A 148 -5.30 -31.27 7.20
C CYS A 148 -5.43 -31.47 5.69
N LYS A 149 -6.41 -32.27 5.25
CA LYS A 149 -6.70 -32.45 3.83
C LYS A 149 -7.13 -31.14 3.18
N ALA A 150 -8.03 -30.39 3.81
CA ALA A 150 -8.49 -29.12 3.30
C ALA A 150 -7.34 -28.10 3.17
N LEU A 151 -6.43 -28.04 4.15
CA LEU A 151 -5.23 -27.19 4.09
C LEU A 151 -4.33 -27.51 2.89
N VAL A 152 -4.14 -28.80 2.58
CA VAL A 152 -3.37 -29.25 1.42
C VAL A 152 -4.08 -28.94 0.11
N ASP A 153 -5.39 -29.14 0.05
CA ASP A 153 -6.20 -28.84 -1.14
C ASP A 153 -6.21 -27.34 -1.46
N GLN A 154 -6.07 -26.47 -0.45
CA GLN A 154 -5.99 -25.01 -0.60
C GLN A 154 -4.64 -24.52 -1.15
N ASN A 155 -3.52 -25.18 -0.81
CA ASN A 155 -2.22 -24.93 -1.43
C ASN A 155 -1.26 -26.09 -1.16
N LEU A 156 -0.58 -26.55 -2.20
CA LEU A 156 0.44 -27.61 -2.12
C LEU A 156 1.81 -27.09 -1.64
N LEU A 157 1.97 -25.78 -1.47
CA LEU A 157 3.22 -25.13 -1.08
C LEU A 157 3.08 -24.43 0.30
N ASN A 158 3.75 -25.01 1.30
CA ASN A 158 4.03 -24.41 2.63
C ASN A 158 2.84 -23.69 3.30
N THR A 159 1.87 -24.46 3.78
CA THR A 159 0.72 -23.91 4.53
C THR A 159 0.94 -24.05 6.03
N TYR A 160 0.59 -22.99 6.77
CA TYR A 160 0.65 -22.93 8.23
C TYR A 160 -0.73 -22.64 8.81
N MET A 161 -1.12 -23.35 9.87
CA MET A 161 -2.34 -23.05 10.61
C MET A 161 -2.06 -23.06 12.10
N VAL A 162 -2.67 -22.10 12.79
CA VAL A 162 -2.72 -22.03 14.25
C VAL A 162 -4.18 -21.98 14.66
N ILE A 163 -4.58 -22.82 15.62
CA ILE A 163 -5.90 -22.75 16.26
C ILE A 163 -5.66 -22.70 17.77
N GLY A 164 -6.16 -21.64 18.42
CA GLY A 164 -6.20 -21.62 19.88
C GLY A 164 -7.19 -22.67 20.39
N CYS A 165 -6.76 -23.49 21.33
CA CYS A 165 -7.67 -24.40 22.03
C CYS A 165 -7.98 -23.88 23.44
N SER A 166 -9.21 -24.05 23.85
CA SER A 166 -9.76 -23.70 25.15
C SER A 166 -10.87 -24.69 25.46
N ALA A 167 -11.40 -24.68 26.68
CA ALA A 167 -12.50 -25.57 27.07
C ALA A 167 -13.70 -25.50 26.09
N ALA A 168 -13.97 -24.32 25.53
CA ALA A 168 -15.05 -24.10 24.56
C ALA A 168 -14.68 -24.44 23.10
N THR A 169 -13.40 -24.63 22.80
CA THR A 169 -12.90 -24.84 21.44
C THR A 169 -12.21 -26.18 21.23
N GLU A 170 -11.92 -26.94 22.28
CA GLU A 170 -11.34 -28.30 22.18
C GLU A 170 -12.25 -29.25 21.39
N THR A 171 -13.57 -29.07 21.50
CA THR A 171 -14.56 -29.86 20.73
C THR A 171 -14.66 -29.44 19.26
N LYS A 172 -14.09 -28.29 18.88
CA LYS A 172 -14.12 -27.80 17.49
C LYS A 172 -13.27 -28.66 16.55
N VAL A 173 -12.18 -29.25 17.03
CA VAL A 173 -11.35 -30.14 16.23
C VAL A 173 -11.28 -31.51 16.90
N THR A 174 -11.76 -32.54 16.21
CA THR A 174 -11.78 -33.92 16.73
C THR A 174 -10.55 -34.71 16.31
N GLY A 175 -10.18 -35.72 17.10
CA GLY A 175 -8.95 -36.52 16.89
C GLY A 175 -7.69 -35.95 17.55
N LEU A 176 -7.85 -34.93 18.41
CA LEU A 176 -6.80 -34.45 19.30
C LEU A 176 -6.58 -35.43 20.47
N PRO A 177 -5.35 -35.53 21.01
CA PRO A 177 -5.07 -36.28 22.23
C PRO A 177 -5.90 -35.75 23.39
N VAL A 178 -6.51 -36.66 24.17
CA VAL A 178 -7.33 -36.31 25.34
C VAL A 178 -6.54 -36.57 26.61
N ILE A 179 -6.46 -35.58 27.51
CA ILE A 179 -5.99 -35.77 28.89
C ILE A 179 -7.16 -35.61 29.84
N GLY A 180 -7.55 -36.71 30.49
CA GLY A 180 -8.55 -36.70 31.55
C GLY A 180 -9.94 -36.25 31.09
N ALA A 181 -10.89 -36.25 32.02
CA ALA A 181 -12.30 -35.94 31.75
C ALA A 181 -12.67 -34.45 31.89
N ALA A 182 -11.78 -33.61 32.41
CA ALA A 182 -12.06 -32.20 32.69
C ALA A 182 -11.69 -31.30 31.50
N ALA A 183 -12.58 -30.37 31.16
CA ALA A 183 -12.33 -29.35 30.14
C ALA A 183 -11.22 -28.40 30.61
N GLN A 184 -10.11 -28.38 29.88
CA GLN A 184 -8.94 -27.58 30.23
C GLN A 184 -8.97 -26.24 29.49
N THR A 185 -8.43 -25.20 30.13
CA THR A 185 -8.84 -23.83 29.80
C THR A 185 -8.12 -23.23 28.58
N TYR A 186 -6.87 -23.59 28.29
CA TYR A 186 -6.06 -22.96 27.23
C TYR A 186 -5.05 -23.93 26.58
N GLY A 187 -4.67 -23.66 25.33
CA GLY A 187 -3.63 -24.36 24.59
C GLY A 187 -3.64 -23.98 23.10
N GLN A 188 -2.88 -24.70 22.27
CA GLN A 188 -2.68 -24.37 20.87
C GLN A 188 -2.50 -25.63 20.02
N LEU A 189 -3.14 -25.65 18.85
CA LEU A 189 -2.88 -26.58 17.76
C LEU A 189 -2.15 -25.84 16.65
N ILE A 190 -1.04 -26.40 16.19
CA ILE A 190 -0.25 -25.90 15.07
C ILE A 190 -0.16 -27.00 14.02
N ILE A 191 -0.49 -26.66 12.77
CA ILE A 191 -0.39 -27.57 11.62
C ILE A 191 0.55 -26.93 10.61
N ARG A 192 1.59 -27.67 10.24
CA ARG A 192 2.57 -27.30 9.21
C ARG A 192 2.47 -28.29 8.06
N VAL A 193 1.91 -27.81 6.96
CA VAL A 193 1.85 -28.55 5.71
C VAL A 193 3.08 -28.18 4.89
N PRO A 194 4.00 -29.12 4.65
CA PRO A 194 5.16 -28.82 3.83
C PRO A 194 4.79 -28.77 2.34
N GLY A 195 5.72 -28.28 1.53
CA GLY A 195 5.58 -28.25 0.07
C GLY A 195 5.42 -29.62 -0.61
N THR A 196 5.45 -29.59 -1.94
CA THR A 196 5.15 -30.74 -2.81
C THR A 196 6.06 -31.96 -2.59
N SER A 197 7.29 -31.76 -2.13
CA SER A 197 8.29 -32.83 -2.00
C SER A 197 8.18 -33.67 -0.72
N ALA A 198 7.46 -33.21 0.30
CA ALA A 198 7.34 -33.92 1.57
C ALA A 198 5.93 -34.50 1.76
N LEU A 199 5.84 -35.78 2.11
CA LEU A 199 4.57 -36.49 2.31
C LEU A 199 4.04 -36.42 3.75
N ARG A 200 4.79 -35.80 4.66
CA ARG A 200 4.48 -35.78 6.10
C ARG A 200 4.07 -34.39 6.55
N ILE A 201 2.93 -34.30 7.23
CA ILE A 201 2.46 -33.05 7.84
C ILE A 201 2.92 -33.06 9.30
N ASP A 202 3.59 -31.99 9.70
CA ASP A 202 4.05 -31.80 11.07
C ASP A 202 2.95 -31.12 11.86
N ILE A 203 2.49 -31.78 12.92
CA ILE A 203 1.41 -31.28 13.76
C ILE A 203 1.94 -31.17 15.18
N GLU A 204 1.67 -30.06 15.84
CA GLU A 204 2.00 -29.85 17.24
C GLU A 204 0.72 -29.48 17.98
N TYR A 205 0.51 -30.15 19.11
CA TYR A 205 -0.57 -29.81 20.02
C TYR A 205 0.03 -29.56 21.40
N THR A 206 -0.34 -28.45 22.01
CA THR A 206 0.07 -28.09 23.36
C THR A 206 -1.18 -27.79 24.16
N LYS A 207 -1.27 -28.35 25.36
CA LYS A 207 -2.42 -28.20 26.24
C LYS A 207 -1.95 -27.89 27.66
N HIS A 208 -2.52 -26.84 28.25
CA HIS A 208 -2.31 -26.51 29.66
C HIS A 208 -3.25 -27.35 30.53
N THR A 209 -2.76 -27.93 31.63
CA THR A 209 -3.57 -28.86 32.48
C THR A 209 -4.29 -28.21 33.68
N GLY A 210 -4.51 -26.90 33.69
CA GLY A 210 -5.26 -26.21 34.75
C GLY A 210 -4.36 -25.46 35.72
N SER A 211 -4.80 -25.22 36.97
CA SER A 211 -4.16 -24.28 37.94
C SER A 211 -2.77 -24.68 38.47
N GLY A 212 -2.09 -25.60 37.81
CA GLY A 212 -0.72 -26.02 38.06
C GLY A 212 0.06 -25.94 36.76
N THR A 213 1.28 -25.44 36.85
CA THR A 213 2.27 -25.00 35.84
C THR A 213 2.66 -25.98 34.71
N ALA A 214 1.84 -26.96 34.40
CA ALA A 214 2.15 -28.08 33.52
C ALA A 214 1.54 -27.92 32.12
N ASP A 215 2.42 -27.87 31.13
CA ASP A 215 2.09 -27.92 29.71
C ASP A 215 2.39 -29.32 29.20
N ILE A 216 1.41 -29.96 28.56
CA ILE A 216 1.62 -31.23 27.88
C ILE A 216 1.70 -30.97 26.39
N LYS A 217 2.73 -31.52 25.76
CA LYS A 217 3.02 -31.34 24.35
C LYS A 217 3.06 -32.66 23.62
N TRP A 218 2.36 -32.71 22.50
CA TRP A 218 2.37 -33.82 21.56
C TRP A 218 2.87 -33.36 20.20
N ILE A 219 3.59 -34.27 19.55
CA ILE A 219 3.92 -34.15 18.14
C ILE A 219 3.09 -35.19 17.40
N GLY A 220 2.38 -34.72 16.39
CA GLY A 220 1.60 -35.52 15.46
C GLY A 220 2.32 -35.63 14.13
N ASP A 221 2.30 -36.82 13.55
CA ASP A 221 2.77 -37.10 12.19
C ASP A 221 1.60 -37.66 11.37
N LEU A 222 1.32 -37.03 10.22
CA LEU A 222 0.31 -37.48 9.27
C LEU A 222 0.93 -37.75 7.91
N ASN A 223 0.71 -38.94 7.37
CA ASN A 223 1.15 -39.32 6.04
C ASN A 223 0.06 -39.03 4.98
N ARG A 224 0.34 -38.13 4.05
CA ARG A 224 -0.58 -37.75 2.96
C ARG A 224 -0.86 -38.90 1.97
N GLY A 225 0.02 -39.89 1.91
CA GLY A 225 -0.09 -41.05 1.02
C GLY A 225 -1.07 -42.13 1.51
N THR A 226 -1.60 -42.01 2.72
CA THR A 226 -2.51 -42.99 3.32
C THR A 226 -3.89 -42.39 3.58
N THR A 227 -4.94 -43.11 3.17
CA THR A 227 -6.35 -42.74 3.41
C THR A 227 -7.01 -43.77 4.34
N PRO A 228 -7.84 -43.36 5.32
CA PRO A 228 -8.17 -41.97 5.67
C PRO A 228 -6.97 -41.23 6.27
N TRP A 229 -6.98 -39.90 6.15
CA TRP A 229 -5.93 -39.06 6.72
C TRP A 229 -6.06 -39.09 8.24
N THR A 230 -5.08 -39.69 8.92
CA THR A 230 -5.06 -39.83 10.38
C THR A 230 -3.74 -39.33 10.94
N VAL A 231 -3.80 -38.74 12.13
CA VAL A 231 -2.62 -38.24 12.83
C VAL A 231 -2.16 -39.28 13.83
N ASN A 232 -0.89 -39.67 13.73
CA ASN A 232 -0.24 -40.50 14.73
C ASN A 232 0.40 -39.60 15.77
N TRP A 233 -0.05 -39.70 17.02
CA TRP A 233 0.41 -38.84 18.10
C TRP A 233 1.48 -39.50 18.94
N LYS A 234 2.49 -38.71 19.31
CA LYS A 234 3.46 -39.06 20.35
C LYS A 234 3.52 -37.94 21.37
N GLN A 235 3.25 -38.26 22.63
CA GLN A 235 3.50 -37.34 23.75
C GLN A 235 5.01 -37.20 23.94
N ILE A 236 5.51 -35.97 24.00
CA ILE A 236 6.95 -35.69 24.09
C ILE A 236 7.30 -35.11 25.46
N ILE A 237 6.38 -34.36 26.07
CA ILE A 237 6.58 -33.73 27.37
C ILE A 237 5.29 -33.89 28.16
N ASP A 238 5.42 -34.41 29.38
CA ASP A 238 4.49 -34.20 30.48
C ASP A 238 5.22 -33.50 31.64
N ASP A 239 4.47 -33.01 32.63
CA ASP A 239 5.03 -32.32 33.79
C ASP A 239 6.17 -33.11 34.47
N SER A 240 6.01 -34.44 34.54
CA SER A 240 7.00 -35.33 35.17
C SER A 240 8.31 -35.46 34.39
N THR A 241 8.25 -35.34 33.06
CA THR A 241 9.40 -35.40 32.15
C THR A 241 10.00 -34.02 31.86
N ALA A 242 9.23 -32.94 32.00
CA ALA A 242 9.73 -31.56 31.89
C ALA A 242 10.72 -31.22 33.01
N GLN A 243 10.46 -31.70 34.22
CA GLN A 243 11.31 -31.46 35.40
C GLN A 243 12.58 -32.32 35.43
N THR A 244 12.70 -33.33 34.56
CA THR A 244 13.80 -34.32 34.54
C THR A 244 14.72 -34.21 33.32
N ILE A 245 14.71 -33.09 32.58
CA ILE A 245 15.84 -32.73 31.69
C ILE A 245 17.04 -32.35 32.57
N SER A 246 17.55 -33.34 33.29
CA SER A 246 18.73 -33.29 34.15
C SER A 246 19.86 -33.99 33.43
N ALA A 247 20.18 -33.53 32.21
CA ALA A 247 21.26 -34.10 31.40
C ALA A 247 21.80 -33.15 30.33
N ILE A 248 21.82 -31.82 30.57
CA ILE A 248 22.87 -31.02 29.94
C ILE A 248 24.17 -31.64 30.42
N LYS A 249 24.94 -32.20 29.48
CA LYS A 249 26.23 -32.82 29.75
C LYS A 249 27.20 -31.69 30.15
N THR A 250 27.17 -31.26 31.40
CA THR A 250 28.23 -30.45 31.99
C THR A 250 29.43 -31.38 32.14
N TYR A 251 30.42 -31.21 31.27
CA TYR A 251 31.67 -31.95 31.37
C TYR A 251 32.32 -31.61 32.71
N SER A 252 32.30 -32.56 33.65
CA SER A 252 32.74 -32.35 35.03
C SER A 252 34.24 -32.56 35.26
N VAL A 253 35.00 -32.96 34.25
CA VAL A 253 36.46 -33.07 34.33
C VAL A 253 37.13 -32.68 33.02
N SER A 254 38.18 -31.86 33.12
CA SER A 254 39.05 -31.49 31.99
C SER A 254 39.78 -32.73 31.48
N PRO A 255 39.79 -33.03 30.16
CA PRO A 255 40.47 -34.20 29.66
C PRO A 255 41.98 -33.95 29.66
N LEU A 256 42.74 -35.00 30.00
CA LEU A 256 44.20 -35.15 29.93
C LEU A 256 44.97 -34.86 31.22
N VAL A 257 45.22 -35.90 32.00
CA VAL A 257 46.56 -36.14 32.55
C VAL A 257 46.95 -37.58 32.21
N PRO A 258 48.03 -37.83 31.44
CA PRO A 258 48.47 -39.17 31.11
C PRO A 258 48.96 -39.89 32.38
N THR A 259 48.58 -41.16 32.53
CA THR A 259 49.10 -42.05 33.57
C THR A 259 50.61 -42.23 33.38
N THR A 260 51.41 -41.94 34.40
CA THR A 260 52.85 -42.22 34.44
C THR A 260 53.11 -43.72 34.17
N PRO A 261 54.08 -44.11 33.32
CA PRO A 261 54.30 -45.51 33.00
C PRO A 261 55.02 -46.23 34.15
N SER A 262 54.59 -47.45 34.41
CA SER A 262 55.30 -48.44 35.22
C SER A 262 56.75 -48.58 34.74
N GLY A 263 57.70 -48.31 35.62
CA GLY A 263 59.14 -48.51 35.40
C GLY A 263 59.69 -49.56 36.37
N ALA A 264 60.48 -50.49 35.83
CA ALA A 264 60.95 -51.70 36.50
C ALA A 264 62.18 -51.49 37.39
N SER A 265 62.21 -52.16 38.56
CA SER A 265 63.31 -52.94 39.17
C SER A 265 62.81 -53.54 40.48
#